data_AF-A0A2W4LWZ0-F1
#
_entry.id   AF-A0A2W4LWZ0-F1
#
_cell.length_a   1.000
_cell.length_b   1.000
_cell.length_c   1.000
_cell.angle_alpha   90.00
_cell.angle_beta   90.00
_cell.angle_gamma   90.00
#
_symmetry.space_group_name_H-M   'P 1'
#
loop_
_entity.id
_entity.type
_entity.pdbx_description
1 polymer ?
#
loop_
_entity_poly.entity_id
_entity_poly.type
_entity_poly.pdbx_seq_one_letter_code
_entity_poly.pdbx_strand_id
1 'polypeptide(L)'
;MSGTPDPIVGPLPTDEGSSMTRTTHLTLAAFVLASLAACSGEPPGNSPGSGGTPGTPSGGTAGTSSGGTGASSGGASGGTVGGAGAGGVGDAGMSGGGGTSTGGSGGGGGAPTCESLTMDAMGNVVVPVSEAQNYTFSSSLSISVTPVAPKSDLTFDWSAVTKDFMDHELNPATDVEHVAVLVWELSHAALEEGINNDSLKQKSLLTGARLDPADGVTSANLFSFGAITGQPIEPEQILEFLDPTLYPPEAFTYLVVLSSSTEIGREARMLKAFRLDASTTNTSVALDPTSALLTYQADIVGRQTTPVPVGKANLYVDWSQLATNAFGRDFVDTKIDEVMVARFTETPAELQADFLDLELNAEDMYRGQVTAGESLVLTNLTHSVTNAPFPGIDATSTWLLVLRCGSCMNPAPWYLTVLSPCP
;
A
#
# COMPACT_ATOMS: atom_id res chain seq x y z
N MET A 1 24.61 -53.71 3.44
CA MET A 1 23.62 -53.37 4.49
C MET A 1 24.00 -52.00 5.02
N SER A 2 23.42 -50.95 4.44
CA SER A 2 23.59 -49.56 4.89
C SER A 2 22.45 -49.20 5.82
N GLY A 3 22.77 -48.81 7.05
CA GLY A 3 21.81 -48.19 7.97
C GLY A 3 21.92 -46.67 7.85
N THR A 4 20.84 -46.03 7.40
CA THR A 4 20.61 -44.59 7.53
C THR A 4 20.27 -44.26 8.99
N PRO A 5 20.78 -43.16 9.57
CA PRO A 5 20.40 -42.73 10.91
C PRO A 5 19.04 -42.01 10.90
N ASP A 6 18.21 -42.31 11.90
CA ASP A 6 16.90 -41.69 12.12
C ASP A 6 17.01 -40.22 12.55
N PRO A 7 16.05 -39.35 12.17
CA PRO A 7 16.02 -37.96 12.60
C PRO A 7 15.56 -37.83 14.07
N ILE A 8 16.22 -36.91 14.78
CA ILE A 8 15.91 -36.53 16.16
C ILE A 8 14.64 -35.67 16.16
N VAL A 9 13.58 -36.17 16.79
CA VAL A 9 12.33 -35.44 17.05
C VAL A 9 12.45 -34.77 18.42
N GLY A 10 12.47 -33.43 18.45
CA GLY A 10 12.39 -32.64 19.68
C GLY A 10 10.96 -32.62 20.28
N PRO A 11 10.81 -32.32 21.58
CA PRO A 11 9.51 -32.35 22.24
C PRO A 11 8.61 -31.21 21.76
N LEU A 12 7.33 -31.54 21.56
CA LEU A 12 6.25 -30.59 21.26
C LEU A 12 6.03 -29.64 22.46
N PRO A 13 5.83 -28.33 22.24
CA PRO A 13 5.50 -27.41 23.32
C PRO A 13 4.08 -27.67 23.81
N THR A 14 3.94 -27.71 25.14
CA THR A 14 2.67 -27.75 25.85
C THR A 14 1.96 -26.41 25.79
N ASP A 15 0.67 -26.47 25.45
CA ASP A 15 -0.31 -25.40 25.38
C ASP A 15 -0.49 -24.74 26.76
N GLU A 16 0.03 -23.52 26.96
CA GLU A 16 -0.40 -22.64 28.05
C GLU A 16 -1.25 -21.51 27.48
N GLY A 17 -2.54 -21.55 27.83
CA GLY A 17 -3.52 -20.56 27.43
C GLY A 17 -3.19 -19.19 28.02
N SER A 18 -2.81 -18.26 27.14
CA SER A 18 -2.77 -16.84 27.43
C SER A 18 -3.90 -16.14 26.69
N SER A 19 -4.85 -15.62 27.46
CA SER A 19 -5.94 -14.75 27.02
C SER A 19 -5.36 -13.45 26.44
N MET A 20 -5.19 -13.39 25.11
CA MET A 20 -4.91 -12.16 24.38
C MET A 20 -6.13 -11.24 24.40
N THR A 21 -6.08 -10.21 25.23
CA THR A 21 -6.85 -8.99 25.02
C THR A 21 -6.33 -8.34 23.75
N ARG A 22 -7.11 -8.37 22.66
CA ARG A 22 -6.77 -7.69 21.41
C ARG A 22 -6.80 -6.18 21.64
N THR A 23 -5.63 -5.56 21.67
CA THR A 23 -5.49 -4.11 21.51
C THR A 23 -5.57 -3.83 20.01
N THR A 24 -6.63 -3.17 19.56
CA THR A 24 -6.82 -2.74 18.18
C THR A 24 -5.84 -1.59 17.90
N HIS A 25 -4.66 -1.89 17.37
CA HIS A 25 -3.71 -0.86 16.94
C HIS A 25 -4.06 -0.35 15.53
N LEU A 26 -4.11 0.98 15.39
CA LEU A 26 -4.36 1.72 14.15
C LEU A 26 -3.14 1.61 13.24
N THR A 27 -3.32 1.06 12.04
CA THR A 27 -2.26 0.94 11.04
C THR A 27 -2.60 1.79 9.80
N LEU A 28 -2.01 2.98 9.75
CA LEU A 28 -1.90 3.81 8.55
C LEU A 28 -0.42 4.14 8.31
N ALA A 29 0.40 3.13 7.96
CA ALA A 29 1.69 3.35 7.31
C ALA A 29 2.26 2.06 6.68
N ALA A 30 2.49 2.15 5.37
CA ALA A 30 3.37 1.38 4.46
C ALA A 30 3.47 -0.15 4.60
N PHE A 31 3.01 -0.85 3.55
CA PHE A 31 3.30 -2.26 3.31
C PHE A 31 4.29 -2.43 2.17
N VAL A 32 5.59 -2.55 2.44
CA VAL A 32 6.57 -3.03 1.44
C VAL A 32 6.87 -4.52 1.64
N LEU A 33 6.55 -5.12 2.80
CA LEU A 33 6.96 -6.50 3.13
C LEU A 33 5.86 -7.51 3.56
N ALA A 34 4.56 -7.20 3.44
CA ALA A 34 3.45 -8.15 3.70
C ALA A 34 3.63 -9.48 2.97
N SER A 35 4.24 -9.41 1.79
CA SER A 35 4.48 -10.55 0.92
C SER A 35 5.48 -11.57 1.49
N LEU A 36 6.23 -11.26 2.56
CA LEU A 36 7.16 -12.20 3.20
C LEU A 36 6.48 -13.14 4.20
N ALA A 37 5.38 -12.73 4.85
CA ALA A 37 4.72 -13.54 5.88
C ALA A 37 3.85 -14.67 5.31
N ALA A 38 3.56 -14.67 4.00
CA ALA A 38 2.73 -15.68 3.35
C ALA A 38 3.46 -16.99 2.99
N CYS A 39 4.73 -17.15 3.40
CA CYS A 39 5.54 -18.34 3.09
C CYS A 39 5.97 -19.07 4.37
N SER A 40 5.02 -19.64 5.11
CA SER A 40 5.28 -20.74 6.04
C SER A 40 4.30 -21.91 5.80
N GLY A 41 4.59 -22.69 4.76
CA GLY A 41 4.21 -24.10 4.67
C GLY A 41 2.77 -24.42 4.24
N GLU A 42 2.52 -24.51 2.94
CA GLU A 42 1.54 -25.49 2.45
C GLU A 42 2.18 -26.89 2.52
N PRO A 43 1.64 -27.85 3.30
CA PRO A 43 2.05 -29.24 3.21
C PRO A 43 1.58 -29.82 1.86
N PRO A 44 2.31 -30.77 1.25
CA PRO A 44 1.89 -31.39 0.00
C PRO A 44 0.56 -32.13 0.18
N GLY A 45 -0.52 -31.53 -0.29
CA GLY A 45 -1.84 -32.12 -0.33
C GLY A 45 -1.87 -33.28 -1.33
N ASN A 46 -1.88 -34.51 -0.78
CA ASN A 46 -2.17 -35.73 -1.52
C ASN A 46 -3.47 -35.61 -2.32
N SER A 47 -3.38 -35.75 -3.65
CA SER A 47 -4.55 -36.05 -4.51
C SER A 47 -5.01 -37.49 -4.29
N PRO A 48 -6.27 -37.74 -3.90
CA PRO A 48 -6.88 -39.04 -4.09
C PRO A 48 -7.60 -39.06 -5.45
N GLY A 49 -7.09 -39.88 -6.36
CA GLY A 49 -7.82 -40.28 -7.55
C GLY A 49 -8.95 -41.26 -7.20
N SER A 50 -10.09 -41.12 -7.88
CA SER A 50 -11.07 -42.15 -8.28
C SER A 50 -12.36 -41.41 -8.68
N GLY A 51 -13.17 -41.81 -9.66
CA GLY A 51 -13.18 -42.92 -10.58
C GLY A 51 -14.25 -42.62 -11.65
N GLY A 52 -14.13 -43.22 -12.82
CA GLY A 52 -15.07 -43.01 -13.93
C GLY A 52 -16.36 -43.83 -13.79
N THR A 53 -17.35 -43.51 -14.64
CA THR A 53 -18.12 -44.47 -15.45
C THR A 53 -18.97 -43.73 -16.52
N PRO A 54 -19.43 -44.43 -17.59
CA PRO A 54 -19.64 -43.85 -18.92
C PRO A 54 -21.10 -43.61 -19.29
N GLY A 55 -21.33 -42.76 -20.30
CA GLY A 55 -22.62 -42.60 -20.97
C GLY A 55 -22.56 -41.78 -22.27
N THR A 56 -22.47 -42.47 -23.40
CA THR A 56 -22.83 -42.01 -24.77
C THR A 56 -24.33 -42.28 -25.04
N PRO A 57 -24.93 -41.92 -26.21
CA PRO A 57 -24.69 -40.80 -27.14
C PRO A 57 -26.00 -40.09 -27.62
N SER A 58 -25.89 -38.89 -28.17
CA SER A 58 -26.73 -38.36 -29.28
C SER A 58 -26.15 -36.98 -29.66
N GLY A 59 -26.10 -36.47 -30.88
CA GLY A 59 -26.64 -36.87 -32.18
C GLY A 59 -26.80 -35.58 -33.02
N GLY A 60 -26.20 -35.51 -34.22
CA GLY A 60 -26.40 -34.44 -35.22
C GLY A 60 -25.68 -33.11 -34.90
N THR A 61 -25.20 -32.31 -35.85
CA THR A 61 -25.48 -32.23 -37.29
C THR A 61 -24.33 -31.48 -37.96
N ALA A 62 -23.99 -31.89 -39.18
CA ALA A 62 -23.01 -31.24 -40.05
C ALA A 62 -23.49 -29.87 -40.56
N GLY A 63 -22.59 -28.91 -40.67
CA GLY A 63 -22.79 -27.62 -41.31
C GLY A 63 -21.48 -27.09 -41.89
N THR A 64 -21.30 -27.31 -43.18
CA THR A 64 -20.21 -26.82 -44.03
C THR A 64 -20.49 -25.42 -44.58
N SER A 65 -19.52 -24.51 -44.54
CA SER A 65 -19.34 -23.38 -45.49
C SER A 65 -17.98 -22.72 -45.20
N SER A 66 -16.94 -22.92 -46.01
CA SER A 66 -16.64 -22.34 -47.34
C SER A 66 -16.24 -20.85 -47.31
N GLY A 67 -14.97 -20.60 -47.68
CA GLY A 67 -14.59 -19.54 -48.62
C GLY A 67 -14.16 -18.18 -48.04
N GLY A 68 -12.90 -17.81 -48.27
CA GLY A 68 -12.42 -16.44 -48.03
C GLY A 68 -10.93 -16.26 -48.23
N THR A 69 -10.43 -16.41 -49.46
CA THR A 69 -9.09 -16.00 -49.90
C THR A 69 -9.11 -14.60 -50.51
N GLY A 70 -8.06 -13.80 -50.26
CA GLY A 70 -7.74 -12.54 -50.96
C GLY A 70 -7.65 -11.36 -49.97
N ALA A 71 -6.68 -10.45 -50.01
CA ALA A 71 -5.71 -10.12 -51.04
C ALA A 71 -4.50 -9.38 -50.43
N SER A 72 -3.38 -9.46 -51.15
CA SER A 72 -2.12 -8.74 -50.97
C SER A 72 -2.13 -7.33 -51.57
N SER A 73 -1.52 -6.37 -50.88
CA SER A 73 -0.76 -5.22 -51.45
C SER A 73 -0.15 -4.46 -50.25
N GLY A 74 1.15 -4.21 -50.11
CA GLY A 74 2.08 -3.69 -51.11
C GLY A 74 2.15 -2.18 -50.96
N GLY A 75 3.16 -1.65 -50.26
CA GLY A 75 3.35 -0.22 -50.08
C GLY A 75 4.64 0.12 -49.33
N ALA A 76 5.73 0.27 -50.09
CA ALA A 76 7.02 0.77 -49.62
C ALA A 76 7.25 2.18 -50.17
N SER A 77 7.76 3.09 -49.33
CA SER A 77 8.49 4.32 -49.68
C SER A 77 9.17 4.84 -48.41
N GLY A 78 10.45 5.15 -48.29
CA GLY A 78 11.51 5.39 -49.27
C GLY A 78 11.93 6.86 -49.27
N GLY A 79 13.09 7.18 -48.65
CA GLY A 79 13.86 8.44 -48.78
C GLY A 79 13.60 9.49 -47.68
N THR A 80 14.56 10.31 -47.21
CA THR A 80 15.95 10.54 -47.62
C THR A 80 16.70 11.37 -46.55
N VAL A 81 17.99 11.06 -46.43
CA VAL A 81 19.18 11.78 -45.96
C VAL A 81 19.12 13.33 -45.83
N GLY A 82 19.72 13.86 -44.74
CA GLY A 82 20.59 15.05 -44.83
C GLY A 82 20.51 16.05 -43.67
N GLY A 83 21.66 16.35 -43.05
CA GLY A 83 21.88 17.65 -42.39
C GLY A 83 22.67 17.62 -41.09
N ALA A 84 24.01 17.67 -41.18
CA ALA A 84 24.87 18.11 -40.09
C ALA A 84 24.70 19.63 -39.89
N GLY A 85 24.58 20.06 -38.63
CA GLY A 85 24.53 21.48 -38.26
C GLY A 85 25.04 21.65 -36.83
N ALA A 86 26.18 22.34 -36.71
CA ALA A 86 26.84 22.67 -35.46
C ALA A 86 26.22 23.90 -34.78
N GLY A 87 26.35 23.95 -33.45
CA GLY A 87 26.46 25.20 -32.69
C GLY A 87 25.16 25.76 -32.11
N GLY A 88 25.18 26.03 -30.80
CA GLY A 88 24.18 26.86 -30.15
C GLY A 88 24.02 26.58 -28.66
N VAL A 89 24.87 27.21 -27.85
CA VAL A 89 24.60 27.43 -26.42
C VAL A 89 23.45 28.43 -26.34
N GLY A 90 22.35 28.05 -25.69
CA GLY A 90 21.17 28.89 -25.56
C GLY A 90 20.52 28.68 -24.20
N ASP A 91 20.81 29.60 -23.28
CA ASP A 91 19.99 29.90 -22.11
C ASP A 91 18.56 30.22 -22.56
N ALA A 92 17.58 29.48 -22.06
CA ALA A 92 16.16 29.78 -22.27
C ALA A 92 15.45 29.79 -20.90
N GLY A 93 15.29 31.00 -20.38
CA GLY A 93 14.45 31.28 -19.22
C GLY A 93 12.99 30.88 -19.51
N MET A 94 12.42 30.12 -18.59
CA MET A 94 10.99 29.83 -18.57
C MET A 94 10.24 31.02 -17.95
N SER A 95 9.77 31.93 -18.78
CA SER A 95 8.67 32.82 -18.42
C SER A 95 7.35 32.06 -18.57
N GLY A 96 6.89 31.42 -17.49
CA GLY A 96 5.55 30.83 -17.43
C GLY A 96 4.49 31.93 -17.41
N GLY A 97 3.70 32.01 -18.47
CA GLY A 97 2.55 32.92 -18.56
C GLY A 97 1.47 32.51 -17.56
N GLY A 98 1.15 33.44 -16.66
CA GLY A 98 -0.02 33.35 -15.78
C GLY A 98 -1.30 33.45 -16.61
N GLY A 99 -1.88 32.29 -16.94
CA GLY A 99 -3.26 32.19 -17.39
C GLY A 99 -4.18 32.29 -16.18
N THR A 100 -4.85 33.43 -16.03
CA THR A 100 -5.94 33.62 -15.09
C THR A 100 -7.09 32.69 -15.44
N SER A 101 -7.22 31.58 -14.70
CA SER A 101 -8.41 30.75 -14.71
C SER A 101 -9.59 31.59 -14.22
N THR A 102 -10.53 31.82 -15.12
CA THR A 102 -11.81 32.48 -14.82
C THR A 102 -12.63 31.53 -13.97
N GLY A 103 -12.80 31.87 -12.69
CA GLY A 103 -13.62 31.11 -11.75
C GLY A 103 -15.04 30.93 -12.28
N GLY A 104 -15.39 29.67 -12.54
CA GLY A 104 -16.78 29.28 -12.75
C GLY A 104 -17.55 29.55 -11.47
N SER A 105 -18.58 30.40 -11.56
CA SER A 105 -19.53 30.61 -10.46
C SER A 105 -20.17 29.28 -10.07
N GLY A 106 -19.88 28.82 -8.86
CA GLY A 106 -20.56 27.69 -8.25
C GLY A 106 -22.05 28.01 -8.19
N GLY A 107 -22.83 27.34 -9.04
CA GLY A 107 -24.28 27.34 -8.93
C GLY A 107 -24.63 26.81 -7.55
N GLY A 108 -25.42 27.57 -6.79
CA GLY A 108 -25.90 27.16 -5.47
C GLY A 108 -26.63 25.84 -5.60
N GLY A 109 -25.94 24.74 -5.27
CA GLY A 109 -26.49 23.41 -5.24
C GLY A 109 -27.60 23.39 -4.21
N GLY A 110 -28.82 23.06 -4.64
CA GLY A 110 -29.89 22.71 -3.71
C GLY A 110 -29.39 21.62 -2.75
N ALA A 111 -29.92 21.61 -1.53
CA ALA A 111 -29.58 20.58 -0.56
C ALA A 111 -29.73 19.19 -1.21
N PRO A 112 -28.76 18.27 -1.01
CA PRO A 112 -28.83 16.94 -1.59
C PRO A 112 -30.14 16.26 -1.17
N THR A 113 -30.85 15.71 -2.15
CA THR A 113 -32.08 14.96 -1.92
C THR A 113 -31.81 13.48 -2.12
N CYS A 114 -32.45 12.64 -1.32
CA CYS A 114 -32.37 11.19 -1.47
C CYS A 114 -33.52 10.59 -2.27
N GLU A 115 -34.29 11.42 -2.97
CA GLU A 115 -35.42 10.99 -3.80
C GLU A 115 -34.99 10.08 -4.96
N SER A 116 -33.72 10.15 -5.37
CA SER A 116 -33.14 9.32 -6.43
C SER A 116 -32.57 7.98 -5.94
N LEU A 117 -32.46 7.77 -4.62
CA LEU A 117 -31.94 6.51 -4.08
C LEU A 117 -32.96 5.40 -4.27
N THR A 118 -32.48 4.24 -4.68
CA THR A 118 -33.32 3.05 -4.89
C THR A 118 -33.19 2.10 -3.71
N MET A 119 -34.15 1.18 -3.57
CA MET A 119 -34.04 0.06 -2.64
C MET A 119 -33.70 -1.22 -3.40
N ASP A 120 -32.83 -2.04 -2.82
CA ASP A 120 -32.59 -3.39 -3.33
C ASP A 120 -33.74 -4.35 -2.98
N ALA A 121 -33.64 -5.62 -3.41
CA ALA A 121 -34.65 -6.64 -3.13
C ALA A 121 -34.79 -7.00 -1.63
N MET A 122 -33.82 -6.61 -0.81
CA MET A 122 -33.78 -6.84 0.64
C MET A 122 -34.24 -5.62 1.44
N GLY A 123 -34.61 -4.52 0.77
CA GLY A 123 -35.05 -3.28 1.41
C GLY A 123 -33.90 -2.43 1.94
N ASN A 124 -32.66 -2.66 1.50
CA ASN A 124 -31.53 -1.76 1.77
C ASN A 124 -31.58 -0.58 0.80
N VAL A 125 -31.17 0.60 1.27
CA VAL A 125 -31.02 1.77 0.42
C VAL A 125 -29.71 1.62 -0.36
N VAL A 126 -29.78 1.58 -1.68
CA VAL A 126 -28.60 1.49 -2.54
C VAL A 126 -27.92 2.86 -2.58
N VAL A 127 -26.67 2.89 -2.14
CA VAL A 127 -25.78 4.05 -2.17
C VAL A 127 -24.79 3.81 -3.31
N PRO A 128 -25.07 4.31 -4.52
CA PRO A 128 -24.15 4.16 -5.63
C PRO A 128 -22.92 5.02 -5.37
N VAL A 129 -21.74 4.39 -5.45
CA VAL A 129 -20.48 5.15 -5.50
C VAL A 129 -20.12 5.42 -6.96
N SER A 130 -19.43 6.52 -7.21
CA SER A 130 -19.03 6.94 -8.55
C SER A 130 -17.71 7.69 -8.53
N GLU A 131 -17.04 7.74 -9.68
CA GLU A 131 -15.76 8.46 -9.80
C GLU A 131 -15.89 9.97 -9.54
N ALA A 132 -17.06 10.55 -9.81
CA ALA A 132 -17.33 11.96 -9.52
C ALA A 132 -17.35 12.28 -8.02
N GLN A 133 -17.62 11.26 -7.20
CA GLN A 133 -17.63 11.34 -5.74
C GLN A 133 -16.31 10.95 -5.10
N ASN A 134 -15.42 10.30 -5.85
CA ASN A 134 -14.13 9.85 -5.37
C ASN A 134 -13.16 11.03 -5.23
N TYR A 135 -12.45 11.09 -4.11
CA TYR A 135 -11.30 11.97 -3.94
C TYR A 135 -10.22 11.68 -4.98
N THR A 136 -9.40 12.70 -5.29
CA THR A 136 -8.12 12.43 -5.97
C THR A 136 -6.99 12.50 -4.99
N PHE A 137 -6.01 11.64 -5.23
CA PHE A 137 -4.80 11.56 -4.45
C PHE A 137 -3.58 11.44 -5.33
N SER A 138 -2.54 12.17 -4.96
CA SER A 138 -1.18 11.91 -5.42
C SER A 138 -0.23 11.95 -4.23
N SER A 139 0.81 11.12 -4.28
CA SER A 139 1.87 11.14 -3.31
C SER A 139 3.21 10.85 -3.96
N SER A 140 4.27 11.43 -3.43
CA SER A 140 5.64 11.12 -3.78
C SER A 140 6.47 11.07 -2.51
N LEU A 141 7.06 9.91 -2.26
CA LEU A 141 8.07 9.67 -1.26
C LEU A 141 9.45 9.83 -1.91
N SER A 142 10.30 10.65 -1.30
CA SER A 142 11.72 10.72 -1.62
C SER A 142 12.53 10.22 -0.43
N ILE A 143 13.58 9.44 -0.69
CA ILE A 143 14.40 8.78 0.31
C ILE A 143 15.85 9.21 0.11
N SER A 144 16.44 9.83 1.12
CA SER A 144 17.85 10.23 1.06
C SER A 144 18.80 9.02 1.10
N VAL A 145 19.96 9.15 0.44
CA VAL A 145 20.98 8.10 0.32
C VAL A 145 22.25 8.48 1.07
N THR A 146 22.73 7.60 1.96
CA THR A 146 24.03 7.73 2.62
C THR A 146 25.09 6.83 1.95
N PRO A 147 26.23 7.35 1.47
CA PRO A 147 27.34 6.50 1.04
C PRO A 147 28.05 5.87 2.25
N VAL A 148 28.31 4.57 2.18
CA VAL A 148 28.99 3.79 3.24
C VAL A 148 30.11 2.90 2.70
N ALA A 149 31.07 2.57 3.57
CA ALA A 149 32.20 1.72 3.24
C ALA A 149 31.74 0.28 2.99
N PRO A 150 32.18 -0.38 1.91
CA PRO A 150 31.85 -1.77 1.65
C PRO A 150 32.49 -2.70 2.68
N LYS A 151 31.93 -3.90 2.85
CA LYS A 151 32.45 -4.96 3.73
C LYS A 151 32.84 -4.48 5.13
N SER A 152 31.99 -3.67 5.74
CA SER A 152 32.19 -3.15 7.09
C SER A 152 30.98 -3.42 7.98
N ASP A 153 31.20 -3.43 9.30
CA ASP A 153 30.10 -3.45 10.28
C ASP A 153 29.50 -2.05 10.36
N LEU A 154 28.31 -1.89 9.77
CA LEU A 154 27.63 -0.60 9.71
C LEU A 154 26.87 -0.32 11.00
N THR A 155 26.93 0.91 11.50
CA THR A 155 26.10 1.37 12.61
C THR A 155 24.89 2.11 12.08
N PHE A 156 23.69 1.67 12.46
CA PHE A 156 22.43 2.35 12.19
C PHE A 156 22.04 3.15 13.44
N ASP A 157 21.76 4.44 13.29
CA ASP A 157 21.41 5.33 14.39
C ASP A 157 20.09 6.04 14.07
N TRP A 158 19.05 5.78 14.85
CA TRP A 158 17.73 6.40 14.72
C TRP A 158 17.38 7.28 15.92
N SER A 159 18.35 7.60 16.77
CA SER A 159 18.14 8.44 17.97
C SER A 159 17.62 9.85 17.66
N ALA A 160 17.83 10.34 16.43
CA ALA A 160 17.37 11.65 15.98
C ALA A 160 16.00 11.63 15.29
N VAL A 161 15.37 10.46 15.07
CA VAL A 161 14.06 10.37 14.42
C VAL A 161 12.96 10.77 15.40
N THR A 162 12.72 12.07 15.54
CA THR A 162 11.66 12.61 16.39
C THR A 162 10.31 12.72 15.68
N LYS A 163 10.29 12.52 14.37
CA LYS A 163 9.09 12.48 13.55
C LYS A 163 9.18 11.39 12.50
N ASP A 164 8.04 10.81 12.17
CA ASP A 164 7.91 9.86 11.07
C ASP A 164 7.86 10.57 9.70
N PHE A 165 7.88 9.82 8.60
CA PHE A 165 7.84 10.41 7.25
C PHE A 165 6.48 11.02 6.89
N MET A 166 5.46 10.87 7.76
CA MET A 166 4.14 11.50 7.66
C MET A 166 4.04 12.77 8.52
N ASP A 167 5.13 13.21 9.15
CA ASP A 167 5.24 14.35 10.07
C ASP A 167 4.58 14.14 11.45
N HIS A 168 4.21 12.91 11.81
CA HIS A 168 3.74 12.60 13.15
C HIS A 168 4.90 12.53 14.14
N GLU A 169 4.68 12.97 15.38
CA GLU A 169 5.65 12.84 16.47
C GLU A 169 5.98 11.37 16.73
N LEU A 170 7.26 11.09 16.97
CA LEU A 170 7.77 9.75 17.21
C LEU A 170 8.85 9.79 18.28
N ASN A 171 8.74 8.91 19.28
CA ASN A 171 9.80 8.67 20.24
C ASN A 171 10.65 7.47 19.79
N PRO A 172 11.90 7.68 19.33
CA PRO A 172 12.71 6.62 18.74
C PRO A 172 13.07 5.50 19.73
N ALA A 173 12.97 5.77 21.04
CA ALA A 173 13.30 4.83 22.11
C ALA A 173 12.16 3.88 22.49
N THR A 174 10.90 4.26 22.21
CA THR A 174 9.71 3.50 22.63
C THR A 174 8.80 3.11 21.48
N ASP A 175 8.81 3.87 20.40
CA ASP A 175 7.83 3.71 19.31
C ASP A 175 8.43 2.94 18.12
N VAL A 176 9.74 2.68 18.13
CA VAL A 176 10.42 1.82 17.15
C VAL A 176 10.54 0.43 17.75
N GLU A 177 9.65 -0.47 17.33
CA GLU A 177 9.66 -1.87 17.75
C GLU A 177 10.49 -2.76 16.82
N HIS A 178 10.82 -2.27 15.62
CA HIS A 178 11.48 -3.07 14.61
C HIS A 178 12.36 -2.22 13.67
N VAL A 179 13.54 -2.74 13.35
CA VAL A 179 14.48 -2.17 12.38
C VAL A 179 14.85 -3.25 11.37
N ALA A 180 14.58 -2.99 10.09
CA ALA A 180 14.94 -3.90 9.00
C ALA A 180 15.98 -3.26 8.07
N VAL A 181 16.95 -4.05 7.63
CA VAL A 181 17.89 -3.70 6.55
C VAL A 181 17.58 -4.61 5.36
N LEU A 182 17.22 -4.02 4.24
CA LEU A 182 16.72 -4.72 3.06
C LEU A 182 17.65 -4.49 1.87
N VAL A 183 17.88 -5.54 1.09
CA VAL A 183 18.70 -5.47 -0.14
C VAL A 183 17.80 -5.66 -1.34
N TRP A 184 17.67 -4.62 -2.15
CA TRP A 184 16.85 -4.62 -3.36
C TRP A 184 17.74 -4.70 -4.60
N GLU A 185 17.41 -5.59 -5.53
CA GLU A 185 17.94 -5.63 -6.89
C GLU A 185 17.24 -4.57 -7.76
N LEU A 186 17.36 -3.31 -7.32
CA LEU A 186 16.86 -2.12 -8.00
C LEU A 186 17.85 -0.98 -7.79
N SER A 187 18.02 -0.13 -8.80
CA SER A 187 18.65 1.18 -8.59
C SER A 187 17.79 2.02 -7.65
N HIS A 188 18.38 3.02 -7.00
CA HIS A 188 17.66 3.86 -6.05
C HIS A 188 16.45 4.55 -6.68
N ALA A 189 16.61 5.09 -7.89
CA ALA A 189 15.51 5.70 -8.63
C ALA A 189 14.39 4.71 -8.96
N ALA A 190 14.72 3.47 -9.34
CA ALA A 190 13.73 2.43 -9.62
C ALA A 190 13.02 1.94 -8.34
N LEU A 191 13.72 1.94 -7.20
CA LEU A 191 13.11 1.66 -5.90
C LEU A 191 12.11 2.75 -5.51
N GLU A 192 12.49 4.04 -5.59
CA GLU A 192 11.58 5.17 -5.30
C GLU A 192 10.37 5.17 -6.25
N GLU A 193 10.59 5.01 -7.56
CA GLU A 193 9.51 4.87 -8.54
C GLU A 193 8.61 3.68 -8.20
N GLY A 194 9.22 2.55 -7.82
CA GLY A 194 8.52 1.34 -7.42
C GLY A 194 7.60 1.55 -6.22
N ILE A 195 8.09 2.24 -5.18
CA ILE A 195 7.32 2.59 -3.98
C ILE A 195 6.17 3.53 -4.34
N ASN A 196 6.47 4.63 -5.05
CA ASN A 196 5.48 5.65 -5.39
C ASN A 196 4.37 5.13 -6.31
N ASN A 197 4.68 4.17 -7.18
CA ASN A 197 3.73 3.58 -8.11
C ASN A 197 3.08 2.28 -7.59
N ASP A 198 3.33 1.87 -6.33
CA ASP A 198 2.81 0.61 -5.77
C ASP A 198 3.11 -0.60 -6.68
N SER A 199 4.35 -0.65 -7.18
CA SER A 199 4.74 -1.58 -8.24
C SER A 199 5.94 -2.45 -7.89
N LEU A 200 6.50 -2.30 -6.68
CA LEU A 200 7.57 -3.17 -6.20
C LEU A 200 7.12 -4.64 -6.25
N LYS A 201 8.06 -5.49 -6.64
CA LYS A 201 7.85 -6.94 -6.72
C LYS A 201 8.75 -7.60 -5.71
N GLN A 202 8.21 -8.57 -4.99
CA GLN A 202 8.98 -9.35 -4.01
C GLN A 202 10.20 -10.02 -4.63
N LYS A 203 10.14 -10.42 -5.90
CA LYS A 203 11.29 -11.00 -6.62
C LYS A 203 12.51 -10.06 -6.72
N SER A 204 12.30 -8.75 -6.53
CA SER A 204 13.37 -7.75 -6.52
C SER A 204 13.95 -7.53 -5.12
N LEU A 205 13.33 -8.07 -4.08
CA LEU A 205 13.90 -8.11 -2.74
C LEU A 205 14.78 -9.35 -2.64
N LEU A 206 16.09 -9.15 -2.56
CA LEU A 206 17.06 -10.25 -2.53
C LEU A 206 17.11 -10.89 -1.14
N THR A 207 17.28 -10.09 -0.11
CA THR A 207 17.40 -10.53 1.29
C THR A 207 17.13 -9.39 2.25
N GLY A 208 17.11 -9.69 3.54
CA GLY A 208 17.13 -8.69 4.59
C GLY A 208 17.65 -9.22 5.91
N ALA A 209 17.92 -8.30 6.83
CA ALA A 209 18.23 -8.55 8.22
C ALA A 209 17.27 -7.74 9.09
N ARG A 210 17.00 -8.22 10.31
CA ARG A 210 16.10 -7.56 11.25
C ARG A 210 16.72 -7.43 12.64
N LEU A 211 16.27 -6.43 13.36
CA LEU A 211 16.54 -6.21 14.77
C LEU A 211 15.24 -5.75 15.44
N ASP A 212 14.92 -6.39 16.56
CA ASP A 212 13.87 -5.94 17.47
C ASP A 212 14.60 -5.26 18.66
N PRO A 213 14.74 -3.92 18.67
CA PRO A 213 15.53 -3.23 19.68
C PRO A 213 14.95 -3.44 21.08
N ALA A 214 15.83 -3.60 22.07
CA ALA A 214 15.42 -3.56 23.47
C ALA A 214 15.03 -2.14 23.89
N ASP A 215 14.25 -2.01 24.97
CA ASP A 215 13.78 -0.73 25.50
C ASP A 215 14.91 0.32 25.57
N GLY A 216 14.69 1.47 24.92
CA GLY A 216 15.62 2.59 24.93
C GLY A 216 16.80 2.49 23.96
N VAL A 217 16.97 1.38 23.25
CA VAL A 217 18.01 1.23 22.23
C VAL A 217 17.61 2.01 20.97
N THR A 218 18.45 2.97 20.58
CA THR A 218 18.24 3.82 19.40
C THR A 218 19.35 3.75 18.37
N SER A 219 20.29 2.81 18.55
CA SER A 219 21.35 2.53 17.59
C SER A 219 21.84 1.10 17.73
N ALA A 220 22.26 0.51 16.61
CA ALA A 220 22.77 -0.85 16.57
C ALA A 220 23.75 -1.07 15.43
N ASN A 221 24.68 -2.01 15.63
CA ASN A 221 25.59 -2.46 14.58
C ASN A 221 24.94 -3.56 13.74
N LEU A 222 25.29 -3.64 12.46
CA LEU A 222 24.73 -4.59 11.51
C LEU A 222 24.91 -6.04 11.98
N PHE A 223 26.02 -6.38 12.63
CA PHE A 223 26.24 -7.74 13.16
C PHE A 223 25.34 -8.11 14.35
N SER A 224 24.59 -7.17 14.91
CA SER A 224 23.56 -7.48 15.91
C SER A 224 22.21 -7.87 15.28
N PHE A 225 22.06 -7.72 13.97
CA PHE A 225 20.84 -8.09 13.27
C PHE A 225 20.79 -9.60 13.03
N GLY A 226 19.61 -10.18 13.20
CA GLY A 226 19.32 -11.54 12.77
C GLY A 226 18.74 -11.59 11.36
N ALA A 227 18.56 -12.78 10.82
CA ALA A 227 17.79 -13.02 9.61
C ALA A 227 16.34 -12.58 9.84
N ILE A 228 15.63 -12.26 8.75
CA ILE A 228 14.18 -11.98 8.78
C ILE A 228 13.38 -13.06 9.54
N THR A 229 13.86 -14.30 9.55
CA THR A 229 13.27 -15.44 10.29
C THR A 229 13.63 -15.49 11.78
N GLY A 230 14.44 -14.56 12.28
CA GLY A 230 14.91 -14.47 13.66
C GLY A 230 16.17 -15.29 13.98
N GLN A 231 16.74 -16.00 13.01
CA GLN A 231 17.98 -16.76 13.23
C GLN A 231 19.20 -15.82 13.26
N PRO A 232 20.22 -16.10 14.08
CA PRO A 232 21.49 -15.38 13.97
C PRO A 232 22.08 -15.50 12.57
N ILE A 233 22.74 -14.44 12.10
CA ILE A 233 23.53 -14.46 10.86
C ILE A 233 24.99 -14.32 11.24
N GLU A 234 25.86 -15.16 10.67
CA GLU A 234 27.30 -15.01 10.88
C GLU A 234 27.80 -13.74 10.16
N PRO A 235 28.72 -12.96 10.74
CA PRO A 235 29.22 -11.72 10.16
C PRO A 235 29.66 -11.86 8.70
N GLU A 236 30.35 -12.94 8.35
CA GLU A 236 30.84 -13.20 7.00
C GLU A 236 29.72 -13.31 5.97
N GLN A 237 28.56 -13.85 6.36
CA GLN A 237 27.40 -13.98 5.48
C GLN A 237 26.77 -12.61 5.19
N ILE A 238 26.69 -11.72 6.19
CA ILE A 238 26.19 -10.36 5.97
C ILE A 238 27.16 -9.55 5.10
N LEU A 239 28.47 -9.67 5.37
CA LEU A 239 29.50 -8.94 4.63
C LEU A 239 29.55 -9.28 3.14
N GLU A 240 29.11 -10.48 2.75
CA GLU A 240 28.97 -10.86 1.34
C GLU A 240 27.95 -9.95 0.62
N PHE A 241 26.83 -9.61 1.27
CA PHE A 241 25.83 -8.67 0.75
C PHE A 241 26.33 -7.22 0.68
N LEU A 242 27.46 -6.90 1.33
CA LEU A 242 28.11 -5.59 1.25
C LEU A 242 29.35 -5.59 0.32
N ASP A 243 29.43 -6.56 -0.60
CA ASP A 243 30.46 -6.62 -1.64
C ASP A 243 29.99 -5.93 -2.94
N PRO A 244 30.56 -4.76 -3.31
CA PRO A 244 30.16 -4.05 -4.51
C PRO A 244 30.53 -4.78 -5.81
N THR A 245 31.35 -5.84 -5.75
CA THR A 245 31.65 -6.68 -6.92
C THR A 245 30.55 -7.71 -7.20
N LEU A 246 29.83 -8.14 -6.16
CA LEU A 246 28.68 -9.06 -6.26
C LEU A 246 27.37 -8.29 -6.40
N TYR A 247 27.26 -7.15 -5.71
CA TYR A 247 26.08 -6.29 -5.66
C TYR A 247 26.44 -4.86 -6.05
N PRO A 248 26.55 -4.57 -7.36
CA PRO A 248 26.96 -3.26 -7.85
C PRO A 248 26.00 -2.14 -7.40
N PRO A 249 26.48 -1.01 -6.82
CA PRO A 249 25.64 0.06 -6.27
C PRO A 249 24.71 0.74 -7.29
N GLU A 250 24.97 0.63 -8.58
CA GLU A 250 24.10 1.13 -9.65
C GLU A 250 22.87 0.26 -9.88
N ALA A 251 22.92 -1.02 -9.49
CA ALA A 251 21.86 -2.00 -9.69
C ALA A 251 21.19 -2.44 -8.38
N PHE A 252 21.82 -2.16 -7.23
CA PHE A 252 21.31 -2.53 -5.91
C PHE A 252 21.14 -1.33 -4.99
N THR A 253 20.07 -1.36 -4.21
CA THR A 253 19.79 -0.35 -3.18
C THR A 253 19.59 -1.03 -1.84
N TYR A 254 20.22 -0.47 -0.81
CA TYR A 254 20.03 -0.92 0.56
C TYR A 254 19.09 0.04 1.26
N LEU A 255 18.09 -0.49 1.96
CA LEU A 255 17.06 0.29 2.61
C LEU A 255 16.95 -0.09 4.08
N VAL A 256 17.11 0.88 4.97
CA VAL A 256 16.78 0.75 6.38
C VAL A 256 15.34 1.20 6.57
N VAL A 257 14.55 0.40 7.29
CA VAL A 257 13.15 0.68 7.60
C VAL A 257 12.97 0.61 9.10
N LEU A 258 12.48 1.69 9.72
CA LEU A 258 12.01 1.72 11.11
C LEU A 258 10.51 1.46 11.13
N SER A 259 10.04 0.65 12.07
CA SER A 259 8.62 0.31 12.20
C SER A 259 8.17 0.32 13.67
N SER A 260 6.91 0.68 13.90
CA SER A 260 6.24 0.56 15.21
C SER A 260 5.56 -0.78 15.45
N SER A 261 5.71 -1.72 14.51
CA SER A 261 5.20 -3.07 14.62
C SER A 261 6.34 -4.08 14.50
N THR A 262 6.28 -5.11 15.33
CA THR A 262 7.11 -6.33 15.19
C THR A 262 6.77 -7.15 13.93
N GLU A 263 5.66 -6.89 13.25
CA GLU A 263 5.35 -7.50 11.97
C GLU A 263 6.11 -6.80 10.84
N ILE A 264 6.93 -7.58 10.13
CA ILE A 264 7.81 -7.05 9.09
C ILE A 264 7.00 -6.39 7.97
N GLY A 265 7.32 -5.12 7.73
CA GLY A 265 6.68 -4.31 6.71
C GLY A 265 5.29 -3.83 7.05
N ARG A 266 4.87 -3.87 8.31
CA ARG A 266 3.78 -3.03 8.80
C ARG A 266 4.34 -1.78 9.43
N GLU A 267 3.50 -0.74 9.50
CA GLU A 267 3.73 0.46 10.33
C GLU A 267 5.12 1.08 10.17
N ALA A 268 5.61 1.15 8.92
CA ALA A 268 6.89 1.81 8.68
C ALA A 268 6.77 3.29 9.07
N ARG A 269 7.71 3.77 9.87
CA ARG A 269 7.75 5.15 10.36
C ARG A 269 8.84 5.98 9.70
N MET A 270 9.94 5.36 9.30
CA MET A 270 11.03 6.06 8.64
C MET A 270 11.77 5.14 7.69
N LEU A 271 12.28 5.71 6.60
CA LEU A 271 13.12 5.01 5.64
C LEU A 271 14.41 5.78 5.42
N LYS A 272 15.50 5.05 5.20
CA LYS A 272 16.79 5.63 4.78
C LYS A 272 17.46 4.69 3.81
N ALA A 273 17.86 5.20 2.65
CA ALA A 273 18.67 4.42 1.74
C ALA A 273 20.16 4.59 2.06
N PHE A 274 20.95 3.57 1.77
CA PHE A 274 22.41 3.68 1.72
C PHE A 274 22.96 2.95 0.50
N ARG A 275 24.16 3.34 0.10
CA ARG A 275 24.87 2.75 -1.05
C ARG A 275 26.31 2.47 -0.69
N LEU A 276 26.85 1.37 -1.21
CA LEU A 276 28.26 1.07 -1.05
C LEU A 276 29.09 2.04 -1.91
N ASP A 277 30.15 2.57 -1.32
CA ASP A 277 31.09 3.46 -1.99
C ASP A 277 32.51 3.12 -1.52
N ALA A 278 33.32 2.53 -2.40
CA ALA A 278 34.68 2.12 -2.05
C ALA A 278 35.62 3.30 -1.74
N SER A 279 35.21 4.54 -2.03
CA SER A 279 35.98 5.75 -1.72
C SER A 279 35.70 6.33 -0.34
N THR A 280 34.61 5.91 0.33
CA THR A 280 34.27 6.38 1.68
C THR A 280 34.77 5.44 2.76
N THR A 281 35.09 5.99 3.92
CA THR A 281 35.35 5.25 5.17
C THR A 281 34.17 5.34 6.14
N ASN A 282 33.05 5.91 5.71
CA ASN A 282 31.87 6.05 6.54
C ASN A 282 31.24 4.68 6.85
N THR A 283 31.11 4.34 8.12
CA THR A 283 30.43 3.12 8.58
C THR A 283 29.13 3.43 9.31
N SER A 284 28.62 4.66 9.22
CA SER A 284 27.40 5.09 9.92
C SER A 284 26.29 5.45 8.95
N VAL A 285 25.07 4.99 9.27
CA VAL A 285 23.81 5.36 8.61
C VAL A 285 22.92 5.99 9.68
N ALA A 286 22.98 7.32 9.78
CA ALA A 286 22.09 8.08 10.63
C ALA A 286 20.73 8.33 9.94
N LEU A 287 19.66 8.14 10.70
CA LEU A 287 18.28 8.46 10.36
C LEU A 287 17.82 9.66 11.18
N ASP A 288 17.04 10.52 10.53
CA ASP A 288 16.46 11.75 11.06
C ASP A 288 15.13 12.05 10.34
N PRO A 289 14.36 13.07 10.74
CA PRO A 289 13.08 13.39 10.10
C PRO A 289 13.16 13.79 8.62
N THR A 290 14.35 14.04 8.09
CA THR A 290 14.57 14.37 6.66
C THR A 290 14.99 13.16 5.84
N SER A 291 15.10 11.98 6.48
CA SER A 291 15.60 10.77 5.85
C SER A 291 14.69 10.25 4.74
N ALA A 292 13.38 10.37 4.95
CA ALA A 292 12.37 10.20 3.91
C ALA A 292 11.34 11.33 4.02
N LEU A 293 10.95 11.88 2.88
CA LEU A 293 9.96 12.96 2.79
C LEU A 293 8.77 12.50 1.96
N LEU A 294 7.60 12.41 2.59
CA LEU A 294 6.33 12.22 1.89
C LEU A 294 5.78 13.59 1.50
N THR A 295 5.56 13.78 0.21
CA THR A 295 4.73 14.86 -0.32
C THR A 295 3.44 14.26 -0.81
N TYR A 296 2.31 14.93 -0.56
CA TYR A 296 1.01 14.45 -1.01
C TYR A 296 0.10 15.60 -1.38
N GLN A 297 -0.93 15.26 -2.15
CA GLN A 297 -2.05 16.14 -2.44
C GLN A 297 -3.32 15.29 -2.42
N ALA A 298 -4.28 15.70 -1.60
CA ALA A 298 -5.62 15.16 -1.59
C ALA A 298 -6.62 16.25 -1.97
N ASP A 299 -7.67 15.88 -2.71
CA ASP A 299 -8.80 16.76 -3.01
C ASP A 299 -10.11 16.05 -2.67
N ILE A 300 -10.65 16.40 -1.50
CA ILE A 300 -11.94 15.96 -0.96
C ILE A 300 -13.00 17.02 -1.26
N VAL A 301 -12.67 18.30 -1.06
CA VAL A 301 -13.63 19.43 -1.16
C VAL A 301 -14.10 19.66 -2.59
N GLY A 302 -13.25 19.40 -3.59
CA GLY A 302 -13.58 19.55 -5.00
C GLY A 302 -14.51 18.48 -5.57
N ARG A 303 -14.93 17.50 -4.76
CA ARG A 303 -15.68 16.31 -5.21
C ARG A 303 -17.16 16.37 -4.88
N GLN A 304 -17.93 15.59 -5.63
CA GLN A 304 -19.34 15.40 -5.31
C GLN A 304 -19.46 14.60 -4.01
N THR A 305 -20.43 14.96 -3.19
CA THR A 305 -20.75 14.20 -1.99
C THR A 305 -21.74 13.08 -2.32
N THR A 306 -21.76 12.05 -1.48
CA THR A 306 -22.66 10.91 -1.64
C THR A 306 -23.89 11.09 -0.75
N PRO A 307 -25.09 11.30 -1.31
CA PRO A 307 -26.29 11.52 -0.51
C PRO A 307 -26.70 10.25 0.25
N VAL A 308 -27.03 10.40 1.54
CA VAL A 308 -27.40 9.29 2.42
C VAL A 308 -28.53 9.67 3.37
N PRO A 309 -29.55 8.81 3.57
CA PRO A 309 -30.66 9.13 4.47
C PRO A 309 -30.25 9.10 5.95
N VAL A 310 -30.60 10.16 6.67
CA VAL A 310 -30.29 10.31 8.10
C VAL A 310 -30.87 9.15 8.91
N GLY A 311 -30.06 8.60 9.82
CA GLY A 311 -30.44 7.56 10.77
C GLY A 311 -30.70 6.18 10.17
N LYS A 312 -30.35 5.95 8.89
CA LYS A 312 -30.45 4.63 8.25
C LYS A 312 -29.11 3.93 8.28
N ALA A 313 -29.08 2.74 8.88
CA ALA A 313 -27.90 1.86 8.88
C ALA A 313 -27.92 0.83 7.73
N ASN A 314 -29.10 0.52 7.18
CA ASN A 314 -29.29 -0.43 6.08
C ASN A 314 -28.95 0.19 4.71
N LEU A 315 -27.73 0.71 4.60
CA LEU A 315 -27.17 1.28 3.38
C LEU A 315 -26.36 0.21 2.67
N TYR A 316 -26.69 -0.09 1.41
CA TYR A 316 -25.96 -1.00 0.54
C TYR A 316 -25.02 -0.18 -0.33
N VAL A 317 -23.72 -0.22 -0.02
CA VAL A 317 -22.68 0.47 -0.79
C VAL A 317 -22.30 -0.41 -1.97
N ASP A 318 -22.43 0.11 -3.18
CA ASP A 318 -22.14 -0.61 -4.43
C ASP A 318 -21.03 0.12 -5.21
N TRP A 319 -19.89 -0.56 -5.39
CA TRP A 319 -18.73 -0.07 -6.14
C TRP A 319 -18.46 -0.83 -7.44
N SER A 320 -19.42 -1.62 -7.91
CA SER A 320 -19.33 -2.35 -9.19
C SER A 320 -19.13 -1.44 -10.41
N GLN A 321 -19.46 -0.15 -10.29
CA GLN A 321 -19.38 0.83 -11.37
C GLN A 321 -18.09 1.66 -11.36
N LEU A 322 -17.19 1.46 -10.39
CA LEU A 322 -15.90 2.16 -10.38
C LEU A 322 -14.98 1.54 -11.44
N ALA A 323 -14.53 2.36 -12.39
CA ALA A 323 -13.52 1.95 -13.36
C ALA A 323 -12.11 2.39 -12.94
N THR A 324 -12.00 3.50 -12.19
CA THR A 324 -10.74 4.05 -11.70
C THR A 324 -10.74 4.30 -10.19
N ASN A 325 -9.59 4.08 -9.56
CA ASN A 325 -9.34 4.43 -8.15
C ASN A 325 -8.85 5.88 -7.99
N ALA A 326 -8.69 6.33 -6.75
CA ALA A 326 -8.29 7.70 -6.42
C ALA A 326 -6.91 8.12 -6.95
N PHE A 327 -6.08 7.14 -7.34
CA PHE A 327 -4.76 7.34 -7.95
C PHE A 327 -4.81 7.43 -9.48
N GLY A 328 -5.99 7.39 -10.09
CA GLY A 328 -6.17 7.40 -11.54
C GLY A 328 -5.79 6.09 -12.24
N ARG A 329 -5.71 4.98 -11.50
CA ARG A 329 -5.42 3.63 -12.03
C ARG A 329 -6.69 2.80 -12.10
N ASP A 330 -6.67 1.70 -12.84
CA ASP A 330 -7.79 0.75 -12.93
C ASP A 330 -8.25 0.31 -11.53
N PHE A 331 -9.56 0.34 -11.31
CA PHE A 331 -10.17 -0.15 -10.09
C PHE A 331 -10.35 -1.67 -10.19
N VAL A 332 -9.65 -2.40 -9.33
CA VAL A 332 -9.76 -3.85 -9.20
C VAL A 332 -10.57 -4.16 -7.93
N ASP A 333 -11.85 -4.44 -8.11
CA ASP A 333 -12.83 -4.74 -7.05
C ASP A 333 -12.33 -5.78 -6.03
N THR A 334 -11.70 -6.86 -6.49
CA THR A 334 -11.15 -7.95 -5.66
C THR A 334 -9.99 -7.54 -4.76
N LYS A 335 -9.49 -6.30 -4.90
CA LYS A 335 -8.48 -5.72 -4.00
C LYS A 335 -9.08 -4.99 -2.81
N ILE A 336 -10.38 -4.70 -2.82
CA ILE A 336 -11.06 -4.12 -1.68
C ILE A 336 -11.35 -5.22 -0.67
N ASP A 337 -10.70 -5.15 0.47
CA ASP A 337 -10.83 -6.10 1.58
C ASP A 337 -11.45 -5.46 2.83
N GLU A 338 -11.65 -4.13 2.84
CA GLU A 338 -12.27 -3.42 3.95
C GLU A 338 -13.10 -2.21 3.50
N VAL A 339 -14.26 -2.05 4.13
CA VAL A 339 -15.06 -0.82 4.11
C VAL A 339 -14.97 -0.16 5.48
N MET A 340 -14.74 1.16 5.48
CA MET A 340 -14.71 1.97 6.68
C MET A 340 -15.68 3.15 6.55
N VAL A 341 -16.37 3.47 7.64
CA VAL A 341 -17.17 4.68 7.79
C VAL A 341 -16.71 5.40 9.05
N ALA A 342 -16.30 6.66 8.90
CA ALA A 342 -15.74 7.46 9.99
C ALA A 342 -16.53 8.77 10.18
N ARG A 343 -16.74 9.14 11.44
CA ARG A 343 -17.44 10.36 11.88
C ARG A 343 -16.44 11.38 12.39
N PHE A 344 -16.66 12.65 12.03
CA PHE A 344 -15.78 13.77 12.35
C PHE A 344 -16.58 14.97 12.84
N THR A 345 -15.92 15.82 13.62
CA THR A 345 -16.44 17.16 13.96
C THR A 345 -15.95 18.23 12.99
N GLU A 346 -14.83 17.95 12.34
CA GLU A 346 -14.14 18.75 11.35
C GLU A 346 -14.95 18.86 10.06
N THR A 347 -14.77 19.96 9.37
CA THR A 347 -15.29 20.18 8.02
C THR A 347 -14.47 19.40 6.98
N PRO A 348 -15.02 19.11 5.78
CA PRO A 348 -14.25 18.48 4.71
C PRO A 348 -12.95 19.21 4.32
N ALA A 349 -12.88 20.53 4.52
CA ALA A 349 -11.68 21.31 4.23
C ALA A 349 -10.57 21.11 5.28
N GLU A 350 -10.95 20.99 6.56
CA GLU A 350 -10.03 20.65 7.65
C GLU A 350 -9.54 19.20 7.48
N LEU A 351 -10.44 18.26 7.20
CA LEU A 351 -10.09 16.86 6.91
C LEU A 351 -9.14 16.71 5.71
N GLN A 352 -9.26 17.57 4.69
CA GLN A 352 -8.32 17.57 3.57
C GLN A 352 -6.93 18.12 3.95
N ALA A 353 -6.87 19.09 4.86
CA ALA A 353 -5.60 19.62 5.37
C ALA A 353 -4.88 18.58 6.25
N ASP A 354 -5.66 17.80 7.00
CA ASP A 354 -5.16 16.78 7.93
C ASP A 354 -5.36 15.36 7.34
N PHE A 355 -5.17 15.21 6.02
CA PHE A 355 -5.53 13.98 5.31
C PHE A 355 -4.80 12.72 5.80
N LEU A 356 -3.55 12.86 6.25
CA LEU A 356 -2.79 11.73 6.80
C LEU A 356 -3.30 11.30 8.19
N ASP A 357 -4.02 12.18 8.89
CA ASP A 357 -4.52 11.98 10.25
C ASP A 357 -6.00 11.58 10.30
N LEU A 358 -6.64 11.28 9.17
CA LEU A 358 -8.08 10.99 9.13
C LEU A 358 -8.51 9.88 10.09
N GLU A 359 -7.70 8.84 10.29
CA GLU A 359 -8.06 7.76 11.23
C GLU A 359 -7.82 8.15 12.69
N LEU A 360 -6.86 9.05 12.94
CA LEU A 360 -6.54 9.56 14.28
C LEU A 360 -7.58 10.60 14.75
N ASN A 361 -8.08 11.41 13.81
CA ASN A 361 -9.03 12.49 14.08
C ASN A 361 -10.49 12.01 14.10
N ALA A 362 -10.76 10.73 13.79
CA ALA A 362 -12.13 10.21 13.77
C ALA A 362 -12.70 10.07 15.20
N GLU A 363 -13.87 10.65 15.43
CA GLU A 363 -14.64 10.52 16.69
C GLU A 363 -15.19 9.10 16.85
N ASP A 364 -15.74 8.56 15.76
CA ASP A 364 -16.21 7.18 15.69
C ASP A 364 -15.76 6.57 14.37
N MET A 365 -15.39 5.29 14.42
CA MET A 365 -14.89 4.57 13.24
C MET A 365 -15.48 3.16 13.20
N TYR A 366 -16.18 2.85 12.12
CA TYR A 366 -16.84 1.57 11.88
C TYR A 366 -16.16 0.86 10.72
N ARG A 367 -15.85 -0.42 10.89
CA ARG A 367 -15.13 -1.22 9.90
C ARG A 367 -15.83 -2.54 9.65
N GLY A 368 -15.67 -3.05 8.43
CA GLY A 368 -16.18 -4.35 8.03
C GLY A 368 -15.31 -4.93 6.92
N GLN A 369 -15.00 -6.20 7.06
CA GLN A 369 -14.18 -6.94 6.12
C GLN A 369 -15.01 -7.33 4.88
N VAL A 370 -14.42 -7.19 3.71
CA VAL A 370 -14.98 -7.61 2.43
C VAL A 370 -14.31 -8.93 2.06
N THR A 371 -15.03 -10.04 2.18
CA THR A 371 -14.48 -11.36 1.84
C THR A 371 -14.31 -11.53 0.33
N ALA A 372 -15.24 -10.98 -0.45
CA ALA A 372 -15.19 -10.86 -1.91
C ALA A 372 -16.35 -9.97 -2.38
N GLY A 373 -16.18 -9.33 -3.54
CA GLY A 373 -17.27 -8.74 -4.30
C GLY A 373 -17.22 -7.22 -4.45
N GLU A 374 -18.31 -6.68 -4.97
CA GLU A 374 -18.44 -5.30 -5.42
C GLU A 374 -19.34 -4.45 -4.49
N SER A 375 -19.66 -4.96 -3.29
CA SER A 375 -20.59 -4.28 -2.38
C SER A 375 -20.50 -4.73 -0.92
N LEU A 376 -21.04 -3.90 -0.01
CA LEU A 376 -21.23 -4.22 1.40
C LEU A 376 -22.42 -3.47 2.00
N VAL A 377 -23.21 -4.13 2.86
CA VAL A 377 -24.27 -3.48 3.65
C VAL A 377 -23.68 -2.94 4.95
N LEU A 378 -23.86 -1.65 5.23
CA LEU A 378 -23.21 -0.97 6.37
C LEU A 378 -23.65 -1.48 7.75
N THR A 379 -24.77 -2.20 7.85
CA THR A 379 -25.14 -2.91 9.10
C THR A 379 -24.15 -4.00 9.50
N ASN A 380 -23.28 -4.42 8.58
CA ASN A 380 -22.21 -5.38 8.86
C ASN A 380 -20.96 -4.71 9.45
N LEU A 381 -20.91 -3.38 9.49
CA LEU A 381 -19.81 -2.67 10.12
C LEU A 381 -19.95 -2.68 11.65
N THR A 382 -18.82 -2.80 12.32
CA THR A 382 -18.71 -2.72 13.78
C THR A 382 -17.77 -1.59 14.18
N HIS A 383 -18.08 -0.92 15.28
CA HIS A 383 -17.24 0.13 15.85
C HIS A 383 -15.87 -0.44 16.26
N SER A 384 -14.80 0.22 15.86
CA SER A 384 -13.42 -0.29 15.93
C SER A 384 -12.92 -0.54 17.35
N VAL A 385 -13.52 0.15 18.34
CA VAL A 385 -13.16 0.03 19.76
C VAL A 385 -14.17 -0.79 20.55
N THR A 386 -15.47 -0.55 20.33
CA THR A 386 -16.54 -1.10 21.18
C THR A 386 -17.24 -2.31 20.57
N ASN A 387 -16.95 -2.63 19.31
CA ASN A 387 -17.66 -3.62 18.50
C ASN A 387 -19.18 -3.37 18.39
N ALA A 388 -19.65 -2.15 18.71
CA ALA A 388 -21.06 -1.79 18.55
C ALA A 388 -21.46 -1.76 17.06
N PRO A 389 -22.70 -2.13 16.71
CA PRO A 389 -23.16 -2.08 15.32
C PRO A 389 -23.23 -0.63 14.82
N PHE A 390 -23.07 -0.42 13.51
CA PHE A 390 -23.20 0.89 12.88
C PHE A 390 -24.62 1.48 13.09
N PRO A 391 -24.74 2.67 13.71
CA PRO A 391 -26.04 3.26 14.05
C PRO A 391 -26.72 3.96 12.87
N GLY A 392 -26.03 4.11 11.74
CA GLY A 392 -26.42 5.03 10.67
C GLY A 392 -25.73 6.39 10.80
N ILE A 393 -26.14 7.33 9.95
CA ILE A 393 -25.48 8.62 9.76
C ILE A 393 -26.34 9.73 10.36
N ASP A 394 -25.76 10.59 11.19
CA ASP A 394 -26.47 11.76 11.72
C ASP A 394 -26.39 12.98 10.78
N ALA A 395 -27.21 13.99 11.03
CA ALA A 395 -27.33 15.17 10.17
C ALA A 395 -26.31 16.29 10.47
N THR A 396 -25.51 16.15 11.52
CA THR A 396 -24.71 17.24 12.11
C THR A 396 -23.21 17.07 11.96
N SER A 397 -22.73 15.83 11.91
CA SER A 397 -21.31 15.50 11.76
C SER A 397 -20.91 15.39 10.29
N THR A 398 -19.60 15.52 10.04
CA THR A 398 -19.02 15.12 8.76
C THR A 398 -18.77 13.62 8.78
N TRP A 399 -19.14 12.93 7.71
CA TRP A 399 -18.97 11.49 7.60
C TRP A 399 -18.20 11.15 6.32
N LEU A 400 -17.23 10.24 6.43
CA LEU A 400 -16.49 9.70 5.29
C LEU A 400 -16.84 8.23 5.09
N LEU A 401 -17.02 7.83 3.84
CA LEU A 401 -17.02 6.42 3.41
C LEU A 401 -15.71 6.14 2.69
N VAL A 402 -15.06 5.04 3.05
CA VAL A 402 -13.72 4.68 2.60
C VAL A 402 -13.69 3.22 2.17
N LEU A 403 -13.16 2.94 0.98
CA LEU A 403 -12.83 1.58 0.52
C LEU A 403 -11.32 1.40 0.56
N ARG A 404 -10.85 0.40 1.31
CA ARG A 404 -9.43 0.14 1.52
C ARG A 404 -9.00 -1.16 0.84
N CYS A 405 -7.73 -1.15 0.42
CA CYS A 405 -6.98 -2.34 0.07
C CYS A 405 -5.91 -2.54 1.15
N GLY A 406 -6.18 -3.40 2.13
CA GLY A 406 -5.30 -3.70 3.26
C GLY A 406 -4.02 -4.44 2.86
N SER A 407 -3.99 -5.03 1.66
CA SER A 407 -2.81 -5.71 1.09
C SER A 407 -2.00 -4.86 0.09
N CYS A 408 -2.43 -3.64 -0.22
CA CYS A 408 -1.72 -2.74 -1.13
C CYS A 408 -0.57 -2.02 -0.42
N MET A 409 0.47 -1.61 -1.16
CA MET A 409 1.64 -0.97 -0.52
C MET A 409 1.34 0.48 -0.11
N ASN A 410 0.57 1.18 -0.93
CA ASN A 410 0.08 2.51 -0.61
C ASN A 410 -1.14 2.39 0.33
N PRO A 411 -1.04 2.86 1.58
CA PRO A 411 -2.13 2.73 2.55
C PRO A 411 -3.29 3.71 2.28
N ALA A 412 -3.12 4.67 1.38
CA ALA A 412 -4.18 5.62 1.05
C ALA A 412 -5.41 4.88 0.46
N PRO A 413 -6.63 5.32 0.80
CA PRO A 413 -7.85 4.70 0.29
C PRO A 413 -7.90 4.58 -1.23
N TRP A 414 -8.45 3.48 -1.74
CA TRP A 414 -8.73 3.37 -3.17
C TRP A 414 -9.94 4.21 -3.58
N TYR A 415 -10.87 4.38 -2.64
CA TYR A 415 -12.01 5.26 -2.76
C TYR A 415 -12.26 5.97 -1.43
N LEU A 416 -12.56 7.27 -1.49
CA LEU A 416 -13.02 8.05 -0.35
C LEU A 416 -14.01 9.10 -0.83
N THR A 417 -15.10 9.27 -0.10
CA THR A 417 -16.11 10.29 -0.37
C THR A 417 -16.70 10.85 0.93
N VAL A 418 -17.15 12.10 0.87
CA VAL A 418 -17.95 12.71 1.95
C VAL A 418 -19.39 12.26 1.79
N LEU A 419 -19.97 11.71 2.85
CA LEU A 419 -21.38 11.37 2.92
C LEU A 419 -22.18 12.63 3.28
N SER A 420 -23.22 12.93 2.51
CA SER A 420 -24.07 14.10 2.72
C SER A 420 -25.45 13.66 3.23
N PRO A 421 -25.74 13.89 4.52
CA PRO A 421 -27.01 13.47 5.10
C PRO A 421 -28.19 14.23 4.48
N CYS A 422 -29.24 13.49 4.13
CA CYS A 422 -30.50 14.00 3.58
C CYS A 422 -31.69 13.55 4.47
N PRO A 423 -32.78 14.34 4.53
CA PRO A 423 -33.97 14.02 5.33
C PRO A 423 -34.83 12.89 4.76
#